data_AF-A0A1B0DQ22-F1
#
_entry.id   AF-A0A1B0DQ22-F1
#
_cell.length_a   1.000
_cell.length_b   1.000
_cell.length_c   1.000
_cell.angle_alpha   90.00
_cell.angle_beta   90.00
_cell.angle_gamma   90.00
#
_symmetry.space_group_name_H-M   'P 1'
#
loop_
_entity.id
_entity.type
_entity.pdbx_description
1 polymer ?
#
loop_
_entity_poly.entity_id
_entity_poly.type
_entity_poly.pdbx_seq_one_letter_code
_entity_poly.pdbx_strand_id
1 'polypeptide(L)'
;MKLLEFLYVQFEKREASLFKGIQSFDTAKLKHAETKEKNPLPDQEVIQQEKGVQQLISGIENFDQGKLKHTETCEKNVLPTKDIIEEEKKTA
;
A
#
# COMPACT_ATOMS: atom_id res chain seq x y z
N MET A 1 -7.50 41.14 -40.98
CA MET A 1 -6.09 40.74 -40.78
C MET A 1 -5.34 41.58 -39.75
N LYS A 2 -5.27 42.92 -39.86
CA LYS A 2 -4.48 43.78 -38.93
C LYS A 2 -4.75 43.59 -37.42
N LEU A 3 -6.00 43.31 -37.02
CA LEU A 3 -6.36 43.10 -35.60
C LEU A 3 -5.79 41.78 -35.04
N LEU A 4 -5.72 40.72 -35.86
CA LEU A 4 -5.22 39.42 -35.45
C LEU A 4 -3.69 39.46 -35.26
N GLU A 5 -2.98 40.14 -36.18
CA GLU A 5 -1.54 40.39 -36.06
C GLU A 5 -1.21 41.24 -34.83
N PHE A 6 -2.02 42.27 -34.54
CA PHE A 6 -1.85 43.08 -33.33
C PHE A 6 -2.00 42.23 -32.06
N LEU A 7 -3.02 41.37 -31.99
CA LEU A 7 -3.22 40.51 -30.82
C LEU A 7 -2.09 39.49 -30.65
N TYR A 8 -1.61 38.91 -31.74
CA TYR A 8 -0.50 37.95 -31.75
C TYR A 8 0.80 38.59 -31.26
N VAL A 9 1.16 39.78 -31.75
CA VAL A 9 2.35 40.51 -31.28
C VAL A 9 2.26 40.87 -29.81
N GLN A 10 1.08 41.23 -29.30
CA GLN A 10 0.87 41.51 -27.88
C GLN A 10 1.02 40.24 -27.02
N PHE A 11 0.60 39.10 -27.53
CA PHE A 11 0.81 37.80 -26.90
C PHE A 11 2.31 37.46 -26.83
N GLU A 12 3.04 37.54 -27.93
CA GLU A 12 4.50 37.26 -27.94
C GLU A 12 5.27 38.20 -27.03
N LYS A 13 4.92 39.50 -26.98
CA LYS A 13 5.54 40.46 -26.06
C LYS A 13 5.29 40.10 -24.60
N ARG A 14 4.10 39.59 -24.28
CA ARG A 14 3.76 39.13 -22.93
C ARG A 14 4.60 37.91 -22.55
N GLU A 15 4.74 36.94 -23.44
CA GLU A 15 5.57 35.75 -23.20
C GLU A 15 7.06 36.12 -23.07
N ALA A 16 7.58 36.94 -23.98
CA ALA A 16 8.97 37.39 -23.93
C ALA A 16 9.28 38.13 -22.62
N SER A 17 8.35 38.96 -22.14
CA SER A 17 8.48 39.64 -20.85
C SER A 17 8.49 38.66 -19.68
N LEU A 18 7.61 37.65 -19.69
CA LEU A 18 7.55 36.61 -18.67
C LEU A 18 8.86 35.80 -18.62
N PHE A 19 9.34 35.32 -19.78
CA PHE A 19 10.59 34.56 -19.88
C PHE A 19 11.79 35.38 -19.40
N LYS A 20 11.89 36.65 -19.82
CA LYS A 20 12.95 37.54 -19.36
C LYS A 20 12.91 37.75 -17.85
N GLY A 21 11.71 37.89 -17.28
CA GLY A 21 11.52 38.02 -15.84
C GLY A 21 12.00 36.79 -15.06
N ILE A 22 11.71 35.58 -15.57
CA ILE A 22 12.16 34.33 -14.96
C ILE A 22 13.68 34.16 -15.10
N GLN A 23 14.23 34.41 -16.29
CA GLN A 23 15.66 34.23 -16.57
C GLN A 23 16.55 35.21 -15.79
N SER A 24 16.07 36.42 -15.55
CA SER A 24 16.79 37.45 -14.79
C SER A 24 16.38 37.52 -13.32
N PHE A 25 15.58 36.56 -12.85
CA PHE A 25 15.13 36.54 -11.47
C PHE A 25 16.31 36.36 -10.52
N ASP A 26 16.49 37.33 -9.64
CA ASP A 26 17.52 37.31 -8.61
C ASP A 26 17.05 36.47 -7.42
N THR A 27 17.66 35.30 -7.25
CA THR A 27 17.33 34.36 -6.17
C THR A 27 17.66 34.93 -4.78
N ALA A 28 18.53 35.95 -4.68
CA ALA A 28 18.79 36.63 -3.41
C ALA A 28 17.58 37.44 -2.90
N LYS A 29 16.59 37.70 -3.76
CA LYS A 29 15.32 38.35 -3.37
C LYS A 29 14.31 37.38 -2.77
N LEU A 30 14.57 36.07 -2.79
CA LEU A 30 13.73 35.10 -2.11
C LEU A 30 13.82 35.32 -0.60
N LYS A 31 12.67 35.32 0.07
CA LYS A 31 12.63 35.33 1.53
C LYS A 31 13.18 34.00 2.04
N HIS A 32 13.92 34.06 3.15
CA HIS A 32 14.32 32.84 3.84
C HIS A 32 13.09 32.05 4.27
N ALA A 33 13.09 30.75 3.97
CA ALA A 33 12.09 29.79 4.43
C ALA A 33 12.79 28.79 5.35
N GLU A 34 12.42 28.81 6.64
CA GLU A 34 12.89 27.82 7.61
C GLU A 34 12.16 26.50 7.34
N THR A 35 12.88 25.49 6.85
CA THR A 35 12.32 24.14 6.66
C THR A 35 12.51 23.33 7.94
N LYS A 36 11.40 22.89 8.54
CA LYS A 36 11.41 21.97 9.69
C LYS A 36 11.17 20.55 9.19
N GLU A 37 12.22 19.75 9.16
CA GLU A 37 12.11 18.31 8.94
C GLU A 37 11.45 17.68 10.17
N LYS A 38 10.26 17.10 9.98
CA LYS A 38 9.57 16.37 11.04
C LYS A 38 9.94 14.90 10.93
N ASN A 39 10.83 14.46 11.81
CA ASN A 39 11.12 13.05 12.04
C ASN A 39 10.73 12.66 13.48
N PRO A 40 9.43 12.69 13.83
CA PRO A 40 9.00 12.27 15.16
C PRO A 40 9.28 10.78 15.34
N LEU A 41 9.78 10.41 16.51
CA LEU A 41 9.85 9.00 16.89
C LEU A 41 8.42 8.42 16.97
N PRO A 42 8.22 7.13 16.67
CA PRO A 42 6.95 6.47 16.93
C PRO A 42 6.60 6.60 18.41
N ASP A 43 5.30 6.76 18.70
CA ASP A 43 4.81 6.80 20.06
C ASP A 43 4.80 5.40 20.71
N GLN A 44 4.47 5.36 22.00
CA GLN A 44 4.42 4.10 22.73
C GLN A 44 3.38 3.13 22.17
N GLU A 45 2.27 3.62 21.64
CA GLU A 45 1.21 2.77 21.11
C GLU A 45 1.69 2.02 19.87
N VAL A 46 2.30 2.73 18.91
CA VAL A 46 2.90 2.14 17.71
C VAL A 46 3.97 1.11 18.08
N ILE A 47 4.81 1.40 19.07
CA ILE A 47 5.83 0.46 19.54
C ILE A 47 5.21 -0.80 20.14
N GLN A 48 4.14 -0.68 20.94
CA GLN A 48 3.48 -1.87 21.51
C GLN A 48 2.77 -2.71 20.44
N GLN A 49 2.12 -2.06 19.46
CA GLN A 49 1.49 -2.76 18.33
C GLN A 49 2.53 -3.57 17.54
N GLU A 50 3.63 -2.93 17.14
CA GLU A 50 4.73 -3.57 16.42
C GLU A 50 5.33 -4.74 17.24
N LYS A 51 5.54 -4.53 18.54
CA LYS A 51 6.03 -5.58 19.45
C LYS A 51 5.08 -6.78 19.52
N GLY A 52 3.77 -6.55 19.54
CA GLY A 52 2.76 -7.61 19.52
C GLY A 52 2.82 -8.45 18.24
N VAL A 53 2.99 -7.79 17.09
CA VAL A 53 3.15 -8.47 15.79
C VAL A 53 4.42 -9.32 15.77
N GLN A 54 5.55 -8.77 16.22
CA GLN A 54 6.81 -9.50 16.29
C GLN A 54 6.73 -10.72 17.22
N GLN A 55 6.06 -10.59 18.37
CA GLN A 55 5.83 -11.70 19.29
C GLN A 55 4.97 -12.80 18.66
N LEU A 56 3.91 -12.44 17.91
CA LEU A 56 3.08 -13.40 17.20
C LEU A 56 3.89 -14.17 16.14
N ILE A 57 4.64 -13.45 15.29
CA ILE A 57 5.47 -14.05 14.24
C ILE A 57 6.50 -15.00 14.86
N SER A 58 7.25 -14.52 15.86
CA SER A 58 8.25 -15.34 16.55
C SER A 58 7.63 -16.57 17.23
N GLY A 59 6.44 -16.42 17.82
CA GLY A 59 5.71 -17.53 18.42
C GLY A 59 5.29 -18.61 17.42
N ILE A 60 4.96 -18.23 16.18
CA ILE A 60 4.61 -19.18 15.10
C ILE A 60 5.87 -19.84 14.54
N GLU A 61 6.90 -19.04 14.20
CA GLU A 61 8.15 -19.53 13.60
C GLU A 61 8.89 -20.51 14.52
N ASN A 62 8.86 -20.25 15.82
CA ASN A 62 9.57 -21.04 16.82
C ASN A 62 8.63 -21.99 17.59
N PHE A 63 7.43 -22.24 17.08
CA PHE A 63 6.48 -23.13 17.74
C PHE A 63 7.02 -24.58 17.76
N ASP A 64 7.20 -25.11 18.97
CA ASP A 64 7.59 -26.50 19.18
C ASP A 64 6.38 -27.43 19.03
N GLN A 65 6.33 -28.13 17.89
CA GLN A 65 5.29 -29.12 17.59
C GLN A 65 5.23 -30.26 18.62
N GLY A 66 6.32 -30.57 19.33
CA GLY A 66 6.35 -31.55 20.41
C GLY A 66 5.47 -31.19 21.61
N LYS A 67 5.05 -29.93 21.72
CA LYS A 67 4.09 -29.46 22.75
C LYS A 67 2.64 -29.72 22.39
N LEU A 68 2.34 -30.16 21.16
CA LEU A 68 1.00 -30.56 20.78
C LEU A 68 0.60 -31.83 21.52
N LYS A 69 -0.61 -31.84 22.08
CA LYS A 69 -1.15 -33.05 22.73
C LYS A 69 -1.49 -34.06 21.65
N HIS A 70 -1.09 -35.32 21.87
CA HIS A 70 -1.53 -36.42 21.03
C HIS A 70 -3.07 -36.46 20.96
N THR A 71 -3.59 -36.60 19.76
CA THR A 71 -5.04 -36.68 19.48
C THR A 71 -5.24 -37.70 18.38
N GLU A 72 -6.03 -38.73 18.64
CA GLU A 72 -6.46 -39.69 17.62
C GLU A 72 -7.56 -39.06 16.75
N THR A 73 -7.39 -39.10 15.43
CA THR A 73 -8.38 -38.57 14.47
C THR A 73 -9.27 -39.71 13.98
N CYS A 74 -10.58 -39.61 14.22
CA CYS A 74 -11.57 -40.57 13.71
C CYS A 74 -12.17 -40.08 12.38
N GLU A 75 -11.57 -40.49 11.27
CA GLU A 75 -12.12 -40.21 9.93
C GLU A 75 -13.30 -41.15 9.64
N LYS A 76 -14.50 -40.57 9.45
CA LYS A 76 -15.74 -41.30 9.13
C LYS A 76 -16.08 -41.25 7.63
N ASN A 77 -15.07 -41.28 6.78
CA ASN A 77 -15.24 -41.25 5.33
C ASN A 77 -15.23 -42.68 4.77
N VAL A 78 -16.25 -43.46 5.11
CA VAL A 78 -16.38 -44.81 4.57
C VAL A 78 -16.91 -44.75 3.14
N LEU A 79 -16.26 -45.46 2.23
CA LEU A 79 -16.79 -45.64 0.89
C LEU A 79 -18.12 -46.40 0.96
N PRO A 80 -19.10 -46.06 0.10
CA PRO A 80 -20.35 -46.80 0.05
C PRO A 80 -20.07 -48.27 -0.29
N THR A 81 -20.83 -49.17 0.33
CA THR A 81 -20.74 -50.60 0.03
C THR A 81 -21.38 -50.91 -1.32
N LYS A 82 -21.07 -52.08 -1.89
CA LYS A 82 -21.68 -52.51 -3.16
C LYS A 82 -23.20 -52.51 -3.10
N ASP A 83 -23.78 -52.91 -1.98
CA ASP A 83 -25.23 -52.96 -1.78
C ASP A 83 -25.86 -51.56 -1.87
N ILE A 84 -25.23 -50.57 -1.22
CA ILE A 84 -25.68 -49.17 -1.27
C ILE A 84 -25.59 -48.63 -2.70
N ILE A 85 -24.49 -48.91 -3.41
CA ILE A 85 -24.30 -48.49 -4.80
C ILE A 85 -25.36 -49.12 -5.71
N GLU A 86 -25.67 -50.39 -5.52
CA GLU A 86 -26.69 -51.08 -6.32
C GLU A 86 -28.12 -50.61 -6.00
N GLU A 87 -28.41 -50.29 -4.74
CA GLU A 87 -29.70 -49.74 -4.31
C GLU A 87 -29.93 -48.34 -4.91
N GLU A 88 -28.93 -47.46 -4.85
CA GLU A 88 -28.97 -46.14 -5.51
C GLU A 88 -29.14 -46.28 -7.02
N LYS A 89 -28.42 -47.21 -7.66
CA LYS A 89 -28.53 -47.44 -9.11
C LYS A 89 -29.91 -47.96 -9.55
N LYS A 90 -30.67 -48.60 -8.66
CA LYS A 90 -32.04 -49.07 -8.92
C LYS A 90 -33.09 -47.98 -8.71
N THR A 91 -32.77 -46.97 -7.90
CA THR A 91 -33.67 -45.86 -7.55
C THR A 91 -33.40 -44.59 -8.38
N ALA A 92 -32.29 -44.56 -9.13
CA ALA A 92 -31.98 -43.57 -10.17
C ALA A 92 -32.60 -43.92 -11.53
#